data_AF-A0A352C3F1-F1
#
_entry.id   AF-A0A352C3F1-F1
#
_cell.length_a   1.000
_cell.length_b   1.000
_cell.length_c   1.000
_cell.angle_alpha   90.00
_cell.angle_beta   90.00
_cell.angle_gamma   90.00
#
_symmetry.space_group_name_H-M   'P 1'
#
loop_
_entity.id
_entity.type
_entity.pdbx_description
1 polymer ?
#
loop_
_entity_poly.entity_id
_entity_poly.type
_entity_poly.pdbx_seq_one_letter_code
_entity_poly.pdbx_strand_id
1 'polypeptide(L)'
;MEKIGFIGVGHMGRPIAAGLAQAGYEVLAYDVYPKALESVKGLKTEILDDIALHAEVIITMLPSAHELLSIYEPGTRFFQEIRPDALLIDCSTIGPIASKQWHQLPFATVDAPVSGGIIAAQNNQLTYMMGGHPEDVLKAQTILQKIAKQIIVTGGPGTGQMAKICNNLILGNTMIAVSEGFLLGEKLGLDPKKLHEVLELSSGHSWVTEKYLPVPDIIDNVPANHQYHAGFS
;
A
#
# COMPACT_ATOMS: atom_id res chain seq x y z
N MET A 1 -10.47 -13.48 18.75
CA MET A 1 -10.45 -12.63 17.54
C MET A 1 -9.45 -11.54 17.85
N GLU A 2 -8.38 -11.42 17.07
CA GLU A 2 -7.38 -10.37 17.30
C GLU A 2 -8.02 -9.00 17.03
N LYS A 3 -7.82 -8.06 17.96
CA LYS A 3 -8.23 -6.66 17.77
C LYS A 3 -7.16 -5.92 16.96
N ILE A 4 -7.58 -5.38 15.82
CA ILE A 4 -6.71 -4.62 14.92
C ILE A 4 -7.00 -3.13 15.10
N GLY A 5 -5.97 -2.38 15.46
CA GLY A 5 -5.95 -0.93 15.32
C GLY A 5 -5.52 -0.54 13.92
N PHE A 6 -6.30 0.27 13.22
CA PHE A 6 -5.97 0.70 11.86
C PHE A 6 -5.81 2.23 11.80
N ILE A 7 -4.59 2.69 11.55
CA ILE A 7 -4.23 4.11 11.56
C ILE A 7 -4.00 4.60 10.12
N GLY A 8 -4.83 5.56 9.70
CA GLY A 8 -4.84 6.15 8.37
C GLY A 8 -5.83 5.42 7.45
N VAL A 9 -7.00 6.01 7.24
CA VAL A 9 -8.09 5.46 6.38
C VAL A 9 -8.36 6.36 5.17
N GLY A 10 -7.29 6.80 4.51
CA GLY A 10 -7.36 7.46 3.21
C GLY A 10 -7.70 6.49 2.06
N HIS A 11 -7.32 6.84 0.83
CA HIS A 11 -7.67 6.08 -0.39
C HIS A 11 -7.30 4.59 -0.33
N MET A 12 -6.12 4.27 0.20
CA MET A 12 -5.66 2.87 0.35
C MET A 12 -6.07 2.27 1.70
N GLY A 13 -5.98 3.05 2.79
CA GLY A 13 -6.22 2.54 4.13
C GLY A 13 -7.67 2.08 4.35
N ARG A 14 -8.64 2.86 3.88
CA ARG A 14 -10.07 2.54 4.01
C ARG A 14 -10.45 1.17 3.43
N PRO A 15 -10.17 0.86 2.14
CA PRO A 15 -10.51 -0.45 1.60
C PRO A 15 -9.76 -1.59 2.29
N ILE A 16 -8.50 -1.38 2.73
CA ILE A 16 -7.74 -2.39 3.48
C ILE A 16 -8.40 -2.68 4.84
N ALA A 17 -8.74 -1.64 5.61
CA ALA A 17 -9.43 -1.77 6.90
C ALA A 17 -10.79 -2.48 6.73
N ALA A 18 -11.54 -2.12 5.68
CA ALA A 18 -12.81 -2.78 5.36
C ALA A 18 -12.62 -4.26 4.99
N GLY A 19 -11.57 -4.59 4.22
CA GLY A 19 -11.21 -5.97 3.89
C GLY A 19 -10.91 -6.80 5.14
N LEU A 20 -10.16 -6.25 6.09
CA LEU A 20 -9.87 -6.92 7.38
C LEU A 20 -11.14 -7.18 8.19
N ALA A 21 -12.03 -6.19 8.26
CA ALA A 21 -13.32 -6.35 8.95
C ALA A 21 -14.18 -7.45 8.29
N GLN A 22 -14.24 -7.47 6.95
CA GLN A 22 -14.94 -8.53 6.19
C GLN A 22 -14.32 -9.91 6.39
N ALA A 23 -13.01 -9.97 6.62
CA ALA A 23 -12.27 -11.20 6.93
C ALA A 23 -12.46 -11.71 8.38
N GLY A 24 -13.29 -11.01 9.17
CA GLY A 24 -13.72 -11.40 10.52
C GLY A 24 -12.85 -10.84 11.65
N TYR A 25 -12.01 -9.83 11.39
CA TYR A 25 -11.27 -9.13 12.44
C TYR A 25 -12.09 -7.99 13.06
N GLU A 26 -11.87 -7.70 14.35
CA GLU A 26 -12.40 -6.51 15.00
C GLU A 26 -11.46 -5.34 14.71
N VAL A 27 -11.85 -4.45 13.79
CA VAL A 27 -11.01 -3.34 13.33
C VAL A 27 -11.49 -2.04 13.95
N LEU A 28 -10.64 -1.40 14.77
CA LEU A 28 -10.82 -0.05 15.29
C LEU A 28 -10.02 0.93 14.42
N ALA A 29 -10.72 1.75 13.63
CA ALA A 29 -10.08 2.70 12.73
C ALA A 29 -9.85 4.09 13.36
N TYR A 30 -8.72 4.71 13.02
CA TYR A 30 -8.37 6.08 13.37
C TYR A 30 -7.81 6.81 12.15
N ASP A 31 -8.10 8.10 12.04
CA ASP A 31 -7.47 9.02 11.10
C ASP A 31 -7.31 10.39 11.75
N VAL A 32 -6.21 11.09 11.44
CA VAL A 32 -6.01 12.47 11.91
C VAL A 32 -7.02 13.44 11.30
N TYR A 33 -7.63 13.06 10.17
CA TYR A 33 -8.69 13.81 9.51
C TYR A 33 -10.05 13.18 9.82
N PRO A 34 -10.85 13.72 10.75
CA PRO A 34 -12.08 13.08 11.22
C PRO A 34 -13.08 12.73 10.10
N LYS A 35 -13.13 13.54 9.04
CA LYS A 35 -13.98 13.28 7.86
C LYS A 35 -13.67 11.95 7.16
N ALA A 36 -12.41 11.47 7.21
CA ALA A 36 -12.07 10.19 6.60
C ALA A 36 -12.83 9.02 7.28
N LEU A 37 -13.09 9.14 8.59
CA LEU A 37 -13.81 8.15 9.40
C LEU A 37 -15.32 8.09 9.12
N GLU A 38 -15.91 9.11 8.47
CA GLU A 38 -17.33 9.09 8.07
C GLU A 38 -17.61 7.92 7.12
N SER A 39 -16.63 7.59 6.27
CA SER A 39 -16.74 6.52 5.27
C SER A 39 -16.38 5.13 5.80
N VAL A 40 -15.88 5.02 7.03
CA VAL A 40 -15.58 3.73 7.67
C VAL A 40 -16.86 3.14 8.25
N LYS A 41 -17.19 1.91 7.82
CA LYS A 41 -18.26 1.10 8.40
C LYS A 41 -17.65 0.20 9.47
N GLY A 42 -17.98 0.41 10.74
CA GLY A 42 -17.45 -0.39 11.86
C GLY A 42 -16.99 0.46 13.02
N LEU A 43 -16.11 -0.11 13.85
CA LEU A 43 -15.54 0.60 14.99
C LEU A 43 -14.56 1.67 14.52
N LYS A 44 -14.65 2.84 15.13
CA LYS A 44 -13.77 3.98 14.87
C LYS A 44 -13.57 4.78 16.14
N THR A 45 -12.44 5.45 16.23
CA THR A 45 -12.12 6.40 17.29
C THR A 45 -11.53 7.67 16.69
N GLU A 46 -11.79 8.81 17.33
CA GLU A 46 -11.12 10.08 17.05
C GLU A 46 -9.90 10.30 17.96
N ILE A 47 -9.60 9.34 18.84
CA ILE A 47 -8.50 9.40 19.80
C ILE A 47 -7.49 8.31 19.44
N LEU A 48 -6.30 8.71 19.01
CA LEU A 48 -5.24 7.79 18.60
C LEU A 48 -4.85 6.83 19.74
N ASP A 49 -4.79 7.31 20.98
CA ASP A 49 -4.40 6.53 22.16
C ASP A 49 -5.31 5.30 22.40
N ASP A 50 -6.59 5.36 22.02
CA ASP A 50 -7.52 4.23 22.15
C ASP A 50 -7.05 3.01 21.34
N ILE A 51 -6.34 3.25 20.22
CA ILE A 51 -5.74 2.18 19.42
C ILE A 51 -4.68 1.44 20.23
N ALA A 52 -3.77 2.17 20.88
CA ALA A 52 -2.67 1.60 21.64
C ALA A 52 -3.16 0.73 22.81
N LEU A 53 -4.23 1.18 23.49
CA LEU A 53 -4.81 0.49 24.64
C LEU A 53 -5.53 -0.82 24.30
N HIS A 54 -6.06 -0.94 23.08
CA HIS A 54 -7.02 -2.00 22.74
C HIS A 54 -6.56 -2.94 21.63
N ALA A 55 -5.58 -2.55 20.81
CA ALA A 55 -5.14 -3.32 19.67
C ALA A 55 -4.00 -4.30 20.03
N GLU A 56 -4.15 -5.56 19.62
CA GLU A 56 -3.08 -6.57 19.63
C GLU A 56 -2.18 -6.40 18.39
N VAL A 57 -2.74 -5.89 17.30
CA VAL A 57 -2.05 -5.62 16.05
C VAL A 57 -2.38 -4.19 15.62
N ILE A 58 -1.35 -3.39 15.34
CA ILE A 58 -1.52 -2.02 14.84
C ILE A 58 -1.03 -1.96 13.41
N ILE A 59 -1.91 -1.57 12.49
CA ILE A 59 -1.60 -1.43 11.07
C ILE A 59 -1.63 0.05 10.70
N THR A 60 -0.57 0.53 10.07
CA THR A 60 -0.46 1.91 9.58
C THR A 60 -0.52 1.96 8.04
N MET A 61 -1.27 2.92 7.50
CA MET A 61 -1.30 3.24 6.08
C MET A 61 -1.28 4.76 5.87
N LEU A 62 -0.08 5.33 5.89
CA LEU A 62 0.20 6.75 6.03
C LEU A 62 0.88 7.33 4.78
N PRO A 63 0.81 8.67 4.58
CA PRO A 63 1.33 9.30 3.38
C PRO A 63 2.87 9.40 3.35
N SER A 64 3.55 9.47 4.49
CA SER A 64 5.02 9.55 4.52
C SER A 64 5.66 8.96 5.77
N ALA A 65 6.99 8.88 5.72
CA ALA A 65 7.83 8.50 6.85
C ALA A 65 7.65 9.42 8.07
N HIS A 66 7.43 10.71 7.83
CA HIS A 66 7.29 11.69 8.91
C HIS A 66 6.08 11.36 9.79
N GLU A 67 4.90 11.16 9.19
CA GLU A 67 3.69 10.85 9.96
C GLU A 67 3.86 9.54 10.75
N LEU A 68 4.46 8.51 10.13
CA LEU A 68 4.70 7.25 10.83
C LEU A 68 5.60 7.44 12.05
N LEU A 69 6.77 8.05 11.87
CA LEU A 69 7.74 8.22 12.95
C LEU A 69 7.21 9.12 14.07
N SER A 70 6.42 10.15 13.74
CA SER A 70 5.78 11.03 14.73
C SER A 70 4.75 10.30 15.60
N ILE A 71 3.99 9.36 15.05
CA ILE A 71 3.03 8.56 15.83
C ILE A 71 3.76 7.74 16.90
N TYR A 72 4.92 7.16 16.54
CA TYR A 72 5.72 6.34 17.44
C TYR A 72 6.82 7.12 18.17
N GLU A 73 6.66 8.43 18.34
CA GLU A 73 7.64 9.25 19.05
C GLU A 73 7.72 8.85 20.53
N PRO A 74 8.92 8.49 21.05
CA PRO A 74 9.08 8.14 22.46
C PRO A 74 8.65 9.27 23.39
N GLY A 75 7.87 8.93 24.42
CA GLY A 75 7.36 9.91 25.40
C GLY A 75 5.93 10.40 25.12
N THR A 76 5.39 10.11 23.93
CA THR A 76 3.96 10.28 23.67
C THR A 76 3.12 9.28 24.44
N ARG A 77 1.85 9.63 24.71
CA ARG A 77 0.91 8.74 25.39
C ARG A 77 0.66 7.48 24.58
N PHE A 78 0.36 7.62 23.29
CA PHE A 78 0.24 6.50 22.36
C PHE A 78 1.41 5.52 22.50
N PHE A 79 2.66 5.99 22.39
CA PHE A 79 3.84 5.13 22.51
C PHE A 79 3.92 4.38 23.84
N GLN A 80 3.59 5.04 24.96
CA GLN A 80 3.63 4.46 26.30
C GLN A 80 2.52 3.43 26.53
N GLU A 81 1.38 3.59 25.86
CA GLU A 81 0.20 2.74 26.01
C GLU A 81 0.19 1.55 25.05
N ILE A 82 1.09 1.50 24.04
CA ILE A 82 1.22 0.34 23.15
C ILE A 82 1.54 -0.89 24.00
N ARG A 83 0.78 -1.96 23.78
CA ARG A 83 1.02 -3.22 24.46
C ARG A 83 2.43 -3.76 24.17
N PRO A 84 3.17 -4.26 25.17
CA PRO A 84 4.50 -4.82 24.94
C PRO A 84 4.53 -6.01 23.97
N ASP A 85 3.41 -6.73 23.81
CA ASP A 85 3.26 -7.88 22.91
C ASP A 85 2.62 -7.51 21.55
N ALA A 86 2.38 -6.23 21.29
CA ALA A 86 1.74 -5.79 20.05
C ALA A 86 2.63 -6.04 18.82
N LEU A 87 1.98 -6.46 17.73
CA LEU A 87 2.59 -6.51 16.40
C LEU A 87 2.26 -5.23 15.64
N LEU A 88 3.28 -4.49 15.20
CA LEU A 88 3.15 -3.30 14.39
C LEU A 88 3.43 -3.64 12.92
N ILE A 89 2.51 -3.30 12.03
CA ILE A 89 2.62 -3.56 10.58
C ILE A 89 2.48 -2.24 9.82
N ASP A 90 3.54 -1.80 9.15
CA ASP A 90 3.49 -0.60 8.31
C ASP A 90 3.26 -0.94 6.84
N CYS A 91 2.06 -0.62 6.33
CA CYS A 91 1.71 -0.80 4.91
C CYS A 91 2.06 0.43 4.05
N SER A 92 2.54 1.50 4.67
CA SER A 92 2.93 2.76 4.02
C SER A 92 4.12 2.57 3.09
N THR A 93 4.39 3.53 2.20
CA THR A 93 5.64 3.56 1.43
C THR A 93 6.52 4.70 1.95
N ILE A 94 7.43 4.37 2.87
CA ILE A 94 8.23 5.35 3.64
C ILE A 94 9.72 5.34 3.28
N GLY A 95 10.15 4.33 2.51
CA GLY A 95 11.54 4.12 2.15
C GLY A 95 12.36 3.37 3.19
N PRO A 96 13.47 2.74 2.76
CA PRO A 96 14.21 1.76 3.55
C PRO A 96 14.95 2.38 4.74
N ILE A 97 15.36 3.65 4.65
CA ILE A 97 16.08 4.34 5.72
C ILE A 97 15.12 4.57 6.91
N ALA A 98 13.97 5.19 6.64
CA ALA A 98 12.95 5.43 7.67
C ALA A 98 12.39 4.12 8.23
N SER A 99 12.16 3.11 7.39
CA SER A 99 11.71 1.81 7.86
C SER A 99 12.71 1.14 8.78
N LYS A 100 14.01 1.16 8.45
CA LYS A 100 15.05 0.64 9.36
C LYS A 100 15.09 1.35 10.70
N GLN A 101 14.87 2.67 10.72
CA GLN A 101 14.73 3.46 11.95
C GLN A 101 13.49 3.02 12.74
N TRP A 102 12.34 2.85 12.07
CA TRP A 102 11.11 2.39 12.69
C TRP A 102 11.22 0.96 13.25
N HIS A 103 11.99 0.09 12.61
CA HIS A 103 12.32 -1.25 13.13
C HIS A 103 13.22 -1.22 14.39
N GLN A 104 13.78 -0.07 14.80
CA GLN A 104 14.51 0.06 16.07
C GLN A 104 13.60 0.26 17.28
N LEU A 105 12.29 0.37 17.06
CA LEU A 105 11.31 0.45 18.14
C LEU A 105 11.35 -0.83 19.00
N PRO A 106 11.03 -0.76 20.31
CA PRO A 106 11.07 -1.91 21.21
C PRO A 106 9.85 -2.83 21.06
N PHE A 107 9.31 -2.96 19.84
CA PHE A 107 8.10 -3.74 19.52
C PHE A 107 8.35 -4.66 18.33
N ALA A 108 7.52 -5.68 18.17
CA ALA A 108 7.50 -6.49 16.96
C ALA A 108 7.05 -5.64 15.77
N THR A 109 7.88 -5.55 14.73
CA THR A 109 7.69 -4.64 13.59
C THR A 109 7.83 -5.36 12.26
N VAL A 110 6.93 -5.05 11.32
CA VAL A 110 6.95 -5.57 9.94
C VAL A 110 6.67 -4.42 8.98
N ASP A 111 7.56 -4.16 8.02
CA ASP A 111 7.24 -3.30 6.88
C ASP A 111 6.59 -4.14 5.78
N ALA A 112 5.37 -3.79 5.40
CA ALA A 112 4.53 -4.52 4.45
C ALA A 112 3.94 -3.61 3.35
N PRO A 113 4.75 -2.78 2.64
CA PRO A 113 4.22 -1.92 1.58
C PRO A 113 3.47 -2.72 0.50
N VAL A 114 2.45 -2.07 -0.06
CA VAL A 114 1.49 -2.70 -0.98
C VAL A 114 1.70 -2.31 -2.44
N SER A 115 1.32 -3.18 -3.37
CA SER A 115 1.19 -2.91 -4.81
C SER A 115 -0.16 -3.40 -5.35
N GLY A 116 -0.71 -2.70 -6.36
CA GLY A 116 -1.99 -3.01 -7.01
C GLY A 116 -3.01 -1.87 -7.08
N GLY A 117 -2.80 -0.77 -6.34
CA GLY A 117 -3.68 0.40 -6.36
C GLY A 117 -5.03 0.21 -5.66
N ILE A 118 -5.89 1.22 -5.74
CA ILE A 118 -7.16 1.30 -4.98
C ILE A 118 -8.12 0.17 -5.38
N ILE A 119 -8.23 -0.14 -6.67
CA ILE A 119 -9.13 -1.20 -7.16
C ILE A 119 -8.69 -2.56 -6.61
N ALA A 120 -7.39 -2.85 -6.58
CA ALA A 120 -6.90 -4.08 -5.97
C ALA A 120 -7.15 -4.09 -4.45
N ALA A 121 -7.02 -2.94 -3.77
CA ALA A 121 -7.34 -2.83 -2.35
C ALA A 121 -8.81 -3.14 -2.05
N GLN A 122 -9.74 -2.58 -2.83
CA GLN A 122 -11.18 -2.82 -2.68
C GLN A 122 -11.57 -4.28 -2.91
N ASN A 123 -10.83 -4.97 -3.79
CA ASN A 123 -11.08 -6.36 -4.15
C ASN A 123 -10.26 -7.37 -3.33
N ASN A 124 -9.53 -6.93 -2.29
CA ASN A 124 -8.63 -7.79 -1.52
C ASN A 124 -7.59 -8.52 -2.41
N GLN A 125 -7.08 -7.81 -3.41
CA GLN A 125 -6.15 -8.33 -4.43
C GLN A 125 -4.77 -7.66 -4.39
N LEU A 126 -4.41 -7.01 -3.28
CA LEU A 126 -3.10 -6.38 -3.15
C LEU A 126 -1.98 -7.42 -3.08
N THR A 127 -0.80 -7.01 -3.54
CA THR A 127 0.46 -7.70 -3.25
C THR A 127 1.14 -6.99 -2.08
N TYR A 128 1.45 -7.74 -1.02
CA TYR A 128 2.21 -7.25 0.13
C TYR A 128 3.66 -7.71 0.05
N MET A 129 4.60 -6.78 0.27
CA MET A 129 6.04 -7.05 0.28
C MET A 129 6.54 -6.94 1.73
N MET A 130 6.81 -8.05 2.41
CA MET A 130 7.03 -8.07 3.86
C MET A 130 8.50 -8.22 4.25
N GLY A 131 9.03 -7.25 4.99
CA GLY A 131 10.33 -7.30 5.66
C GLY A 131 10.20 -7.24 7.18
N GLY A 132 11.03 -7.99 7.89
CA GLY A 132 11.02 -8.00 9.36
C GLY A 132 11.68 -9.26 9.95
N HIS A 133 11.54 -9.45 11.26
CA HIS A 133 11.98 -10.69 11.90
C HIS A 133 11.09 -11.87 11.43
N PRO A 134 11.63 -13.07 11.15
CA PRO A 134 10.86 -14.18 10.57
C PRO A 134 9.58 -14.55 11.33
N GLU A 135 9.63 -14.54 12.66
CA GLU A 135 8.47 -14.86 13.51
C GLU A 135 7.36 -13.81 13.41
N ASP A 136 7.72 -12.54 13.33
CA ASP A 136 6.77 -11.42 13.24
C ASP A 136 6.16 -11.35 11.84
N VAL A 137 6.97 -11.61 10.80
CA VAL A 137 6.50 -11.72 9.41
C VAL A 137 5.50 -12.87 9.26
N LEU A 138 5.71 -14.01 9.92
CA LEU A 138 4.77 -15.13 9.88
C LEU A 138 3.41 -14.76 10.51
N LYS A 139 3.43 -14.03 11.64
CA LYS A 139 2.20 -13.50 12.26
C LYS A 139 1.50 -12.51 11.34
N ALA A 140 2.23 -11.53 10.80
CA ALA A 140 1.70 -10.55 9.84
C ALA A 140 1.12 -11.20 8.59
N GLN A 141 1.77 -12.24 8.06
CA GLN A 141 1.29 -13.03 6.92
C GLN A 141 -0.04 -13.71 7.23
N THR A 142 -0.18 -14.30 8.42
CA THR A 142 -1.42 -14.97 8.85
C THR A 142 -2.62 -14.01 8.86
N ILE A 143 -2.37 -12.74 9.19
CA ILE A 143 -3.39 -11.68 9.23
C ILE A 143 -3.72 -11.20 7.82
N LEU A 144 -2.70 -10.81 7.06
CA LEU A 144 -2.88 -10.12 5.77
C LEU A 144 -3.23 -11.07 4.62
N GLN A 145 -2.95 -12.38 4.72
CA GLN A 145 -3.27 -13.35 3.66
C GLN A 145 -4.76 -13.40 3.29
N LYS A 146 -5.65 -13.06 4.22
CA LYS A 146 -7.10 -13.05 3.97
C LYS A 146 -7.53 -11.90 3.04
N ILE A 147 -6.69 -10.88 2.91
CA ILE A 147 -6.97 -9.66 2.12
C ILE A 147 -5.92 -9.43 1.02
N ALA A 148 -5.08 -10.42 0.75
CA ALA A 148 -3.99 -10.36 -0.21
C ALA A 148 -4.26 -11.30 -1.39
N LYS A 149 -3.88 -10.86 -2.59
CA LYS A 149 -3.66 -11.78 -3.72
C LYS A 149 -2.36 -12.54 -3.57
N GLN A 150 -1.31 -11.83 -3.14
CA GLN A 150 0.05 -12.34 -3.04
C GLN A 150 0.73 -11.73 -1.82
N ILE A 151 1.50 -12.54 -1.12
CA ILE A 151 2.46 -12.10 -0.12
C ILE A 151 3.85 -12.53 -0.57
N ILE A 152 4.80 -11.60 -0.51
CA ILE A 152 6.21 -11.84 -0.85
C ILE A 152 7.03 -11.47 0.39
N VAL A 153 7.66 -12.46 1.02
CA VAL A 153 8.61 -12.22 2.11
C VAL A 153 9.95 -11.82 1.49
N THR A 154 10.42 -10.62 1.80
CA THR A 154 11.58 -9.99 1.15
C THR A 154 12.86 -10.07 1.97
N GLY A 155 12.77 -10.54 3.22
CA GLY A 155 13.90 -10.69 4.13
C GLY A 155 13.71 -9.92 5.44
N GLY A 156 14.81 -9.34 5.93
CA GLY A 156 14.86 -8.65 7.22
C GLY A 156 14.24 -7.25 7.23
N PRO A 157 14.43 -6.51 8.33
CA PRO A 157 13.93 -5.14 8.48
C PRO A 157 14.21 -4.20 7.29
N GLY A 158 13.14 -3.64 6.71
CA GLY A 158 13.17 -2.65 5.65
C GLY A 158 13.26 -3.21 4.23
N THR A 159 13.37 -4.53 4.04
CA THR A 159 13.48 -5.12 2.70
C THR A 159 12.18 -5.03 1.90
N GLY A 160 11.02 -4.93 2.56
CA GLY A 160 9.73 -4.67 1.90
C GLY A 160 9.75 -3.31 1.21
N GLN A 161 10.21 -2.27 1.91
CA GLN A 161 10.41 -0.94 1.34
C GLN A 161 11.44 -0.91 0.21
N MET A 162 12.54 -1.66 0.33
CA MET A 162 13.53 -1.78 -0.74
C MET A 162 12.91 -2.35 -2.01
N ALA A 163 12.21 -3.49 -1.89
CA ALA A 163 11.52 -4.12 -3.00
C ALA A 163 10.50 -3.17 -3.64
N LYS A 164 9.71 -2.47 -2.83
CA LYS A 164 8.69 -1.52 -3.29
C LYS A 164 9.30 -0.37 -4.09
N ILE A 165 10.40 0.23 -3.60
CA ILE A 165 11.05 1.35 -4.30
C ILE A 165 11.71 0.88 -5.60
N CYS A 166 12.37 -0.27 -5.61
CA CYS A 166 12.93 -0.84 -6.84
C CYS A 166 11.82 -1.07 -7.89
N ASN A 167 10.70 -1.68 -7.48
CA ASN A 167 9.55 -1.87 -8.35
C ASN A 167 9.01 -0.55 -8.92
N ASN A 168 8.81 0.44 -8.07
CA ASN A 168 8.23 1.72 -8.50
C ASN A 168 9.19 2.56 -9.36
N LEU A 169 10.51 2.45 -9.15
CA LEU A 169 11.50 3.06 -10.03
C LEU A 169 11.43 2.46 -11.44
N ILE A 170 11.38 1.13 -11.55
CA ILE A 170 11.24 0.43 -12.83
C ILE A 170 9.92 0.82 -13.51
N LEU A 171 8.81 0.83 -12.76
CA LEU A 171 7.52 1.27 -13.27
C LEU A 171 7.56 2.69 -13.81
N GLY A 172 8.14 3.64 -13.07
CA GLY A 172 8.24 5.04 -13.48
C GLY A 172 9.03 5.21 -14.78
N ASN A 173 10.19 4.57 -14.88
CA ASN A 173 11.01 4.61 -16.11
C ASN A 173 10.29 3.97 -17.30
N THR A 174 9.62 2.84 -17.07
CA THR A 174 8.86 2.14 -18.12
C THR A 174 7.69 3.00 -18.60
N MET A 175 6.98 3.68 -17.69
CA MET A 175 5.88 4.58 -18.05
C MET A 175 6.34 5.72 -18.97
N ILE A 176 7.50 6.33 -18.65
CA ILE A 176 8.09 7.38 -19.47
C ILE A 176 8.47 6.82 -20.84
N ALA A 177 9.19 5.70 -20.89
CA ALA A 177 9.63 5.09 -22.14
C ALA A 177 8.46 4.70 -23.05
N VAL A 178 7.38 4.14 -22.49
CA VAL A 178 6.15 3.83 -23.23
C VAL A 178 5.52 5.12 -23.76
N SER A 179 5.36 6.15 -22.92
CA SER A 179 4.77 7.43 -23.35
C SER A 179 5.56 8.08 -24.50
N GLU A 180 6.89 8.10 -24.40
CA GLU A 180 7.77 8.62 -25.46
C GLU A 180 7.70 7.78 -26.74
N GLY A 181 7.65 6.45 -26.61
CA GLY A 181 7.52 5.54 -27.74
C GLY A 181 6.22 5.77 -28.53
N PHE A 182 5.10 5.95 -27.84
CA PHE A 182 3.82 6.27 -28.48
C PHE A 182 3.82 7.66 -29.12
N LEU A 183 4.36 8.68 -28.45
CA LEU A 183 4.48 10.03 -29.03
C LEU A 183 5.37 10.04 -30.28
N LEU A 184 6.46 9.26 -30.28
CA LEU A 184 7.31 9.10 -31.46
C LEU A 184 6.56 8.38 -32.58
N GLY A 185 5.85 7.29 -32.28
CA GLY A 185 5.03 6.56 -33.24
C GLY A 185 4.00 7.46 -33.92
N GLU A 186 3.27 8.26 -33.13
CA GLU A 186 2.31 9.25 -33.63
C GLU A 186 2.97 10.25 -34.58
N LYS A 187 4.11 10.84 -34.21
CA LYS A 187 4.86 11.80 -35.06
C LYS A 187 5.37 11.19 -36.36
N LEU A 188 5.61 9.88 -36.38
CA LEU A 188 5.99 9.12 -37.58
C LEU A 188 4.78 8.65 -38.41
N GLY A 189 3.54 8.91 -37.95
CA GLY A 189 2.30 8.55 -38.63
C GLY A 189 1.82 7.12 -38.37
N LEU A 190 2.26 6.48 -37.29
CA LEU A 190 1.83 5.13 -36.92
C LEU A 190 0.50 5.16 -36.14
N ASP A 191 -0.41 4.25 -36.47
CA ASP A 191 -1.63 4.03 -35.67
C ASP A 191 -1.25 3.52 -34.26
N PRO A 192 -1.64 4.21 -33.18
CA PRO A 192 -1.27 3.80 -31.83
C PRO A 192 -1.84 2.43 -31.45
N LYS A 193 -2.98 1.99 -32.02
CA LYS A 193 -3.49 0.62 -31.79
C LYS A 193 -2.58 -0.44 -32.39
N LYS A 194 -1.98 -0.14 -33.55
CA LYS A 194 -0.98 -1.03 -34.17
C LYS A 194 0.34 -1.01 -33.45
N LEU A 195 0.77 0.14 -32.92
CA LEU A 195 1.94 0.17 -32.04
C LEU A 195 1.70 -0.65 -30.77
N HIS A 196 0.52 -0.56 -30.14
CA HIS A 196 0.16 -1.38 -28.99
C HIS A 196 0.20 -2.88 -29.31
N GLU A 197 -0.38 -3.30 -30.44
CA GLU A 197 -0.32 -4.70 -30.91
C GLU A 197 1.12 -5.20 -31.08
N VAL A 198 2.01 -4.36 -31.63
CA VAL A 198 3.45 -4.68 -31.73
C VAL A 198 4.07 -4.84 -30.34
N LEU A 199 3.81 -3.93 -29.41
CA LEU A 199 4.40 -3.96 -28.08
C LEU A 199 3.96 -5.18 -27.26
N GLU A 200 2.68 -5.56 -27.33
CA GLU A 200 2.15 -6.73 -26.60
C GLU A 200 2.73 -8.07 -27.09
N LEU A 201 3.25 -8.12 -28.32
CA LEU A 201 3.82 -9.32 -28.93
C LEU A 201 5.35 -9.29 -29.04
N SER A 202 6.00 -8.22 -28.57
CA SER A 202 7.43 -7.98 -28.75
C SER A 202 8.14 -7.70 -27.43
N SER A 203 9.45 -7.50 -27.48
CA SER A 203 10.29 -7.20 -26.31
C SER A 203 10.00 -5.86 -25.63
N GLY A 204 9.13 -5.02 -26.20
CA GLY A 204 8.63 -3.81 -25.57
C GLY A 204 7.49 -4.05 -24.58
N HIS A 205 6.98 -5.28 -24.48
CA HIS A 205 5.91 -5.66 -23.56
C HIS A 205 6.28 -5.36 -22.12
N SER A 206 5.34 -4.79 -21.38
CA SER A 206 5.46 -4.55 -19.95
C SER A 206 4.10 -4.46 -19.28
N TRP A 207 4.08 -4.42 -17.94
CA TRP A 207 2.84 -4.16 -17.20
C TRP A 207 2.17 -2.85 -17.62
N VAL A 208 2.94 -1.83 -18.01
CA VAL A 208 2.40 -0.55 -18.47
C VAL A 208 1.61 -0.73 -19.76
N THR A 209 2.16 -1.43 -20.75
CA THR A 209 1.48 -1.62 -22.05
C THR A 209 0.26 -2.53 -21.93
N GLU A 210 0.32 -3.51 -21.03
CA GLU A 210 -0.75 -4.50 -20.84
C GLU A 210 -1.92 -3.96 -19.99
N LYS A 211 -1.62 -3.19 -18.93
CA LYS A 211 -2.61 -2.88 -17.87
C LYS A 211 -2.81 -1.39 -17.59
N TYR A 212 -1.92 -0.51 -18.04
CA TYR A 212 -1.92 0.90 -17.62
C TYR A 212 -1.39 1.85 -18.69
N LEU A 213 -1.74 1.56 -19.94
CA LEU A 213 -1.28 2.28 -21.11
C LEU A 213 -1.64 3.78 -21.00
N PRO A 214 -0.67 4.68 -21.22
CA PRO A 214 -0.87 6.13 -21.12
C PRO A 214 -1.45 6.73 -22.41
N VAL A 215 -2.25 5.96 -23.16
CA VAL A 215 -2.84 6.37 -24.44
C VAL A 215 -4.32 6.02 -24.43
N PRO A 216 -5.22 7.00 -24.66
CA PRO A 216 -6.65 6.77 -24.56
C PRO A 216 -7.18 5.83 -25.64
N ASP A 217 -8.33 5.21 -25.36
CA ASP A 217 -9.17 4.44 -26.31
C ASP A 217 -8.50 3.18 -26.91
N ILE A 218 -7.51 2.62 -26.22
CA ILE A 218 -6.82 1.37 -26.61
C ILE A 218 -7.12 0.24 -25.64
N ILE A 219 -6.94 0.47 -24.34
CA ILE A 219 -7.29 -0.49 -23.29
C ILE A 219 -8.36 0.10 -22.38
N ASP A 220 -9.23 -0.76 -21.86
CA ASP A 220 -10.33 -0.36 -20.99
C ASP A 220 -9.86 -0.08 -19.56
N ASN A 221 -10.63 0.72 -18.82
CA ASN A 221 -10.46 0.95 -17.37
C ASN A 221 -9.10 1.51 -16.95
N VAL A 222 -8.48 2.36 -17.78
CA VAL A 222 -7.23 3.08 -17.43
C VAL A 222 -7.44 4.58 -17.32
N PRO A 223 -6.61 5.31 -16.55
CA PRO A 223 -6.78 6.75 -16.38
C PRO A 223 -6.70 7.57 -17.68
N ALA A 224 -6.01 7.07 -18.71
CA ALA A 224 -5.94 7.75 -20.00
C ALA A 224 -7.33 8.00 -20.61
N ASN A 225 -8.30 7.12 -20.36
CA ASN A 225 -9.69 7.27 -20.82
C ASN A 225 -10.52 8.26 -19.95
N HIS A 226 -9.94 8.75 -18.86
CA HIS A 226 -10.59 9.59 -17.86
C HIS A 226 -9.76 10.85 -17.56
N GLN A 227 -9.10 11.41 -18.58
CA GLN A 227 -8.29 12.63 -18.48
C GLN A 227 -7.20 12.57 -17.40
N TYR A 228 -6.68 11.38 -17.10
CA TYR A 228 -5.71 11.13 -16.05
C TYR A 228 -6.13 11.60 -14.66
N HIS A 229 -7.44 11.81 -14.44
CA HIS A 229 -7.93 11.92 -13.09
C HIS A 229 -7.46 10.69 -12.31
N ALA A 230 -6.94 10.92 -11.11
CA ALA A 230 -6.66 9.83 -10.19
C ALA A 230 -7.89 8.93 -10.13
N GLY A 231 -7.66 7.61 -10.19
CA GLY A 231 -8.70 6.60 -10.43
C GLY A 231 -10.03 6.90 -9.71
N PHE A 232 -9.98 7.46 -8.49
CA PHE A 232 -11.05 8.29 -7.90
C PHE A 232 -10.45 9.31 -6.89
N SER A 233 -10.95 10.55 -6.87
CA SER A 233 -10.80 11.54 -5.77
C SER A 233 -11.79 11.28 -4.64
#